data_AF-A0A346B177-F1
#
_entry.id   AF-A0A346B177-F1
#
_cell.length_a   1.000
_cell.length_b   1.000
_cell.length_c   1.000
_cell.angle_alpha   90.00
_cell.angle_beta   90.00
_cell.angle_gamma   90.00
#
_symmetry.space_group_name_H-M   'P 1'
#
loop_
_entity.id
_entity.type
_entity.pdbx_description
1 polymer ?
#
loop_
_entity_poly.entity_id
_entity_poly.type
_entity_poly.pdbx_seq_one_letter_code
_entity_poly.pdbx_strand_id
1 'polypeptide(L)'
;MITISMTDANDFYESVIIDTVQFNLHFAWNDHSQSWSMDVRDSQNTDIVRGIALVPNFPLLHQYRRHAGLPGGEFVAVITSPVTGNEKIGRTDFITGKASMVYIPEAELNDIMASTV
;
A
#
# COMPACT_ATOMS: atom_id res chain seq x y z
N MET A 1 -5.09 -2.92 11.99
CA MET A 1 -4.17 -2.84 10.84
C MET A 1 -3.74 -4.23 10.39
N ILE A 2 -3.45 -4.40 9.10
CA ILE A 2 -2.94 -5.65 8.49
C ILE A 2 -1.59 -5.31 7.85
N THR A 3 -0.52 -6.05 8.18
CA THR A 3 0.77 -5.92 7.51
C THR A 3 0.76 -6.75 6.23
N ILE A 4 1.19 -6.14 5.12
CA ILE A 4 1.27 -6.79 3.81
C ILE A 4 2.68 -7.34 3.64
N SER A 5 2.80 -8.62 3.27
CA SER A 5 4.10 -9.24 3.04
C SER A 5 4.74 -8.66 1.77
N MET A 6 6.03 -8.36 1.85
CA MET A 6 6.82 -7.87 0.73
C MET A 6 7.89 -8.90 0.37
N THR A 7 8.17 -9.06 -0.92
CA THR A 7 9.13 -10.04 -1.43
C THR A 7 10.36 -9.34 -2.01
N ASP A 8 11.54 -9.96 -1.89
CA ASP A 8 12.78 -9.48 -2.56
C ASP A 8 12.77 -9.83 -4.06
N ALA A 9 11.82 -9.24 -4.78
CA ALA A 9 11.67 -9.35 -6.22
C ALA A 9 11.29 -7.98 -6.79
N ASN A 10 11.71 -7.68 -8.01
CA ASN A 10 11.38 -6.39 -8.64
C ASN A 10 9.93 -6.32 -9.12
N ASP A 11 9.28 -7.47 -9.30
CA ASP A 11 7.91 -7.60 -9.80
C ASP A 11 7.31 -8.84 -9.13
N PHE A 12 6.24 -8.67 -8.37
CA PHE A 12 5.59 -9.78 -7.67
C PHE A 12 4.12 -9.47 -7.34
N TYR A 13 3.39 -10.54 -7.06
CA TYR A 13 2.01 -10.48 -6.60
C TYR A 13 1.93 -10.91 -5.14
N GLU A 14 1.10 -10.23 -4.37
CA GLU A 14 0.76 -10.59 -2.99
C GLU A 14 -0.76 -10.67 -2.86
N SER A 15 -1.27 -11.77 -2.32
CA SER A 15 -2.70 -11.95 -2.07
C SER A 15 -3.02 -11.63 -0.61
N VAL A 16 -4.00 -10.76 -0.37
CA VAL A 16 -4.45 -10.38 0.97
C VAL A 16 -5.96 -10.50 1.08
N ILE A 17 -6.44 -11.00 2.22
CA ILE A 17 -7.87 -11.01 2.55
C ILE A 17 -8.18 -9.81 3.42
N ILE A 18 -9.06 -8.94 2.94
CA ILE A 18 -9.53 -7.74 3.63
C ILE A 18 -11.05 -7.84 3.74
N ASP A 19 -11.57 -7.81 4.96
CA ASP A 19 -13.02 -7.88 5.23
C ASP A 19 -13.73 -9.02 4.48
N THR A 20 -13.12 -10.22 4.47
CA THR A 20 -13.56 -11.44 3.76
C THR A 20 -13.47 -11.38 2.23
N VAL A 21 -13.00 -10.29 1.65
CA VAL A 21 -12.75 -10.12 0.23
C VAL A 21 -11.26 -10.33 -0.06
N GLN A 22 -10.94 -11.20 -1.03
CA GLN A 22 -9.57 -11.37 -1.50
C GLN A 22 -9.20 -10.30 -2.52
N PHE A 23 -8.06 -9.65 -2.30
CA PHE A 23 -7.41 -8.74 -3.21
C PHE A 23 -6.06 -9.29 -3.63
N ASN A 24 -5.72 -9.12 -4.90
CA ASN A 24 -4.40 -9.44 -5.42
C ASN A 24 -3.67 -8.12 -5.70
N LEU A 25 -2.63 -7.87 -4.93
CA LEU A 25 -1.78 -6.69 -5.05
C LEU A 25 -0.60 -7.02 -5.94
N HIS A 26 -0.32 -6.17 -6.92
CA HIS A 26 0.85 -6.32 -7.77
C HIS A 26 1.84 -5.21 -7.43
N PHE A 27 3.08 -5.55 -7.11
CA PHE A 27 4.13 -4.59 -6.79
C PHE A 27 5.22 -4.64 -7.85
N ALA A 28 5.59 -3.47 -8.37
CA ALA A 28 6.64 -3.33 -9.37
C ALA A 28 7.62 -2.21 -9.01
N TRP A 29 8.91 -2.54 -9.02
CA TRP A 29 10.03 -1.62 -8.87
C TRP A 29 10.44 -1.08 -10.24
N ASN A 30 10.48 0.24 -10.35
CA ASN A 30 11.04 0.92 -11.51
C ASN A 30 12.44 1.43 -11.18
N ASP A 31 13.45 0.82 -11.81
CA ASP A 31 14.85 1.18 -11.61
C ASP A 31 15.23 2.53 -12.26
N HIS A 32 14.49 3.00 -13.27
CA HIS A 32 14.74 4.31 -13.87
C HIS A 32 14.26 5.45 -12.96
N SER A 33 13.05 5.34 -12.41
CA SER A 33 12.49 6.34 -11.50
C SER A 33 12.85 6.13 -10.03
N GLN A 34 13.49 5.00 -9.71
CA GLN A 34 13.84 4.56 -8.35
C GLN A 34 12.62 4.61 -7.43
N SER A 35 11.52 3.97 -7.85
CA SER A 35 10.24 4.02 -7.15
C SER A 35 9.45 2.72 -7.26
N TRP A 36 8.70 2.40 -6.22
CA TRP A 36 7.70 1.34 -6.22
C TRP A 36 6.34 1.84 -6.75
N SER A 37 5.64 0.94 -7.43
CA SER A 37 4.24 1.09 -7.80
C SER A 37 3.43 -0.12 -7.37
N MET A 38 2.14 0.09 -7.09
CA MET A 38 1.19 -0.95 -6.73
C MET A 38 -0.05 -0.89 -7.62
N ASP A 39 -0.53 -2.08 -8.02
CA ASP A 39 -1.86 -2.26 -8.56
C ASP A 39 -2.75 -2.98 -7.54
N VAL A 40 -4.04 -2.66 -7.56
CA VAL A 40 -5.07 -3.33 -6.77
C VAL A 40 -5.98 -4.08 -7.74
N ARG A 41 -6.04 -5.41 -7.57
CA ARG A 41 -6.87 -6.30 -8.39
C ARG A 41 -7.85 -7.09 -7.53
N ASP A 42 -8.94 -7.49 -8.15
CA ASP A 42 -9.90 -8.41 -7.52
C ASP A 42 -9.35 -9.85 -7.46
N SER A 43 -10.14 -10.76 -6.88
CA SER A 43 -9.80 -12.18 -6.76
C SER A 43 -9.66 -12.91 -8.09
N GLN A 44 -10.18 -12.34 -9.19
CA GLN A 44 -10.09 -12.87 -10.55
C GLN A 44 -8.93 -12.25 -11.34
N ASN A 45 -8.06 -11.47 -10.68
CA ASN A 45 -6.98 -10.68 -11.30
C ASN A 45 -7.47 -9.58 -12.26
N THR A 46 -8.73 -9.14 -12.13
CA THR A 46 -9.21 -7.95 -12.85
C THR A 46 -8.66 -6.70 -12.19
N ASP A 47 -8.05 -5.83 -12.98
CA ASP A 47 -7.53 -4.55 -12.49
C ASP A 47 -8.64 -3.62 -12.01
N ILE A 48 -8.57 -3.19 -10.75
CA ILE A 48 -9.45 -2.15 -10.19
C ILE A 48 -8.77 -0.78 -10.35
N VAL A 49 -7.51 -0.69 -9.91
CA VAL A 49 -6.64 0.49 -10.04
C VAL A 49 -5.21 0.01 -10.30
N ARG A 50 -4.48 0.71 -11.17
CA ARG A 50 -3.08 0.41 -11.50
C ARG A 50 -2.18 1.63 -11.33
N GLY A 51 -0.89 1.37 -11.13
CA GLY A 51 0.17 2.37 -11.16
C GLY A 51 0.13 3.33 -9.98
N ILE A 52 -0.35 2.89 -8.83
CA ILE A 52 -0.36 3.71 -7.60
C ILE A 52 1.08 3.83 -7.12
N ALA A 53 1.64 5.04 -7.12
CA ALA A 53 2.98 5.26 -6.59
C ALA A 53 3.00 5.09 -5.07
N LEU A 54 3.97 4.33 -4.54
CA LEU A 54 4.12 4.14 -3.09
C LEU A 54 4.81 5.36 -2.47
N VAL A 55 4.00 6.38 -2.15
CA VAL A 55 4.43 7.55 -1.41
C VAL A 55 4.43 7.21 0.09
N PRO A 56 5.54 7.42 0.81
CA PRO A 56 5.62 7.05 2.22
C PRO A 56 4.72 7.89 3.10
N ASN A 57 4.15 7.25 4.13
CA ASN A 57 3.27 7.84 5.13
C ASN A 57 2.06 8.59 4.52
N PHE A 58 1.62 8.19 3.33
CA PHE A 58 0.53 8.83 2.59
C PHE A 58 -0.59 7.84 2.28
N PRO A 59 -1.88 8.26 2.31
CA PRO A 59 -3.01 7.40 1.96
C PRO A 59 -3.05 7.13 0.44
N LEU A 60 -2.79 5.88 0.03
CA LEU A 60 -2.56 5.51 -1.37
C LEU A 60 -3.85 5.37 -2.20
N LEU A 61 -4.98 5.01 -1.58
CA LEU A 61 -6.29 4.80 -2.22
C LEU A 61 -7.17 6.05 -2.22
N HIS A 62 -6.84 7.08 -1.44
CA HIS A 62 -7.69 8.26 -1.26
C HIS A 62 -8.10 8.93 -2.58
N GLN A 63 -7.16 9.05 -3.53
CA GLN A 63 -7.45 9.63 -4.84
C GLN A 63 -8.29 8.75 -5.77
N TYR A 64 -8.43 7.45 -5.45
CA TYR A 64 -9.13 6.46 -6.26
C TYR A 64 -10.47 6.02 -5.69
N ARG A 65 -10.95 6.62 -4.59
CA ARG A 65 -12.18 6.23 -3.88
C ARG A 65 -13.46 6.19 -4.73
N ARG A 66 -13.45 6.81 -5.92
CA ARG A 66 -14.57 6.75 -6.88
C ARG A 66 -14.61 5.45 -7.70
N HIS A 67 -13.55 4.65 -7.68
CA HIS A 67 -13.53 3.33 -8.32
C HIS A 67 -14.28 2.32 -7.45
N ALA A 68 -15.25 1.61 -8.05
CA ALA A 68 -15.97 0.55 -7.37
C ALA A 68 -15.04 -0.65 -7.11
N GLY A 69 -15.25 -1.35 -5.99
CA GLY A 69 -14.53 -2.57 -5.66
C GLY A 69 -13.24 -2.37 -4.86
N LEU A 70 -12.81 -1.13 -4.60
CA LEU A 70 -11.71 -0.88 -3.67
C LEU A 70 -12.09 -1.24 -2.23
N PRO A 71 -11.12 -1.65 -1.38
CA PRO A 71 -11.37 -1.85 0.03
C PRO A 71 -11.73 -0.52 0.72
N GLY A 72 -12.57 -0.58 1.76
CA GLY A 72 -13.06 0.60 2.48
C GLY A 72 -11.96 1.33 3.25
N GLY A 73 -10.95 0.62 3.74
CA GLY A 73 -9.79 1.16 4.43
C GLY A 73 -8.72 1.71 3.49
N GLU A 74 -7.52 1.96 4.00
CA GLU A 74 -6.43 2.65 3.32
C GLU A 74 -5.13 1.84 3.31
N PHE A 75 -4.40 1.87 2.19
CA PHE A 75 -3.03 1.36 2.15
C PHE A 75 -2.05 2.48 2.44
N VAL A 76 -1.05 2.19 3.27
CA VAL A 76 0.00 3.14 3.62
C VAL A 76 1.33 2.40 3.65
N ALA A 77 2.34 2.97 2.98
CA ALA A 77 3.70 2.52 3.12
C ALA A 77 4.37 3.33 4.24
N VAL A 78 4.57 2.74 5.40
CA VAL A 78 5.08 3.42 6.60
C VAL A 78 6.60 3.34 6.64
N ILE A 79 7.27 4.46 6.84
CA ILE A 79 8.72 4.48 7.14
C ILE A 79 8.91 4.46 8.66
N THR A 80 9.74 3.54 9.14
CA THR A 80 10.01 3.31 10.58
C THR A 80 11.27 4.04 11.06
N SER A 81 12.10 4.55 10.15
CA SER A 81 13.29 5.36 10.43
C SER A 81 12.92 6.83 10.67
N PRO A 82 13.66 7.60 11.49
CA PRO A 82 13.40 9.02 11.70
C PRO A 82 13.39 9.80 10.38
N VAL A 83 12.20 10.33 10.04
CA VAL A 83 11.90 11.00 8.78
C VAL A 83 12.72 12.30 8.65
N THR A 84 13.71 12.28 7.77
CA THR A 84 14.54 13.47 7.45
C THR A 84 13.88 14.44 6.45
N GLY A 85 12.63 14.16 6.03
CA GLY A 85 11.77 15.13 5.32
C GLY A 85 11.77 15.03 3.79
N ASN A 86 12.29 13.95 3.20
CA ASN A 86 12.19 13.64 1.76
C ASN A 86 12.50 12.17 1.47
N GLU A 87 12.24 11.29 2.44
CA GLU A 87 12.61 9.89 2.30
C GLU A 87 11.76 9.24 1.22
N LYS A 88 12.45 8.61 0.27
CA LYS A 88 11.85 7.73 -0.72
C LYS A 88 12.03 6.31 -0.25
N ILE A 89 11.06 5.46 -0.56
CA ILE A 89 11.19 4.04 -0.30
C ILE A 89 12.08 3.45 -1.39
N GLY A 90 13.28 3.04 -1.02
CA GLY A 90 14.22 2.32 -1.87
C GLY A 90 13.78 0.89 -2.14
N ARG A 91 14.43 0.26 -3.13
CA ARG A 91 14.16 -1.13 -3.55
C ARG A 91 14.14 -2.11 -2.36
N THR A 92 15.12 -2.01 -1.47
CA THR A 92 15.33 -2.98 -0.39
C THR A 92 14.77 -2.53 0.96
N ASP A 93 14.09 -1.38 1.03
CA ASP A 93 13.67 -0.79 2.31
C ASP A 93 12.58 -1.60 3.01
N PHE A 94 11.70 -2.28 2.24
CA PHE A 94 10.73 -3.20 2.80
C PHE A 94 11.36 -4.47 3.40
N ILE A 95 12.44 -4.97 2.78
CA ILE A 95 13.13 -6.20 3.22
C ILE A 95 14.06 -5.93 4.40
N THR A 96 14.68 -4.75 4.43
CA THR A 96 15.56 -4.32 5.52
C THR A 96 14.81 -3.79 6.74
N GLY A 97 13.47 -3.68 6.67
CA GLY A 97 12.62 -3.23 7.77
C GLY A 97 12.57 -1.71 7.99
N LYS A 98 13.18 -0.93 7.07
CA LYS A 98 13.08 0.54 7.08
C LYS A 98 11.70 1.04 6.65
N ALA A 99 11.01 0.25 5.83
CA ALA A 99 9.64 0.50 5.41
C ALA A 99 8.77 -0.72 5.69
N SER A 100 7.48 -0.50 5.88
CA SER A 100 6.47 -1.55 6.04
C SER A 100 5.22 -1.16 5.28
N MET A 101 4.67 -2.10 4.51
CA MET A 101 3.41 -1.90 3.83
C MET A 101 2.28 -2.35 4.73
N VAL A 102 1.31 -1.47 4.99
CA VAL A 102 0.18 -1.76 5.88
C VAL A 102 -1.14 -1.36 5.25
N TYR A 103 -2.18 -2.08 5.63
CA TYR A 103 -3.57 -1.72 5.39
C TYR A 103 -4.23 -1.33 6.71
N ILE A 104 -4.88 -0.16 6.72
CA ILE A 104 -5.63 0.37 7.86
C ILE A 104 -7.12 0.23 7.51
N PRO A 105 -7.88 -0.65 8.18
CA PRO A 105 -9.31 -0.81 7.93
C PRO A 105 -10.10 0.49 8.13
N GLU A 106 -11.24 0.61 7.46
CA GLU A 106 -12.08 1.82 7.49
C GLU A 106 -12.52 2.21 8.91
N ALA A 107 -12.92 1.23 9.72
CA ALA A 107 -13.32 1.47 11.11
C ALA A 107 -12.18 2.13 11.92
N GLU A 108 -10.95 1.63 11.77
CA GLU A 108 -9.78 2.17 12.46
C GLU A 108 -9.41 3.56 11.93
N LEU A 109 -9.54 3.79 10.62
CA LEU A 109 -9.36 5.12 10.03
C LEU A 109 -10.33 6.14 10.62
N ASN A 110 -11.60 5.76 10.77
CA ASN A 110 -12.62 6.63 11.35
C ASN A 110 -12.34 6.96 12.83
N ASP A 111 -11.87 5.98 13.62
CA ASP A 111 -11.49 6.19 15.02
C ASP A 111 -10.29 7.14 15.15
N ILE A 112 -9.29 7.02 14.27
CA ILE A 112 -8.13 7.93 14.23
C ILE A 112 -8.56 9.36 13.90
N MET A 113 -9.45 9.53 12.93
CA MET A 113 -9.96 10.85 12.54
C MET A 113 -10.87 11.47 13.61
N ALA A 114 -11.66 10.66 14.32
CA ALA A 114 -12.54 11.13 15.39
C ALA A 114 -11.77 11.55 16.65
N SER A 115 -10.62 10.92 16.93
CA SER A 115 -9.77 11.21 18.09
C SER A 115 -8.82 12.41 17.89
N THR A 116 -8.72 12.94 16.67
CA THR A 116 -7.94 14.15 16.35
C THR A 116 -8.76 15.44 16.41
N VAL A 117 -10.04 15.37 16.84
CA VAL A 117 -10.96 16.51 17.03
C VAL A 117 -11.08 16.88 18.51
#